data_AF-A0ABD1TJY2-F1
#
_entry.id   AF-A0ABD1TJY2-F1
#
_cell.length_a   1.000
_cell.length_b   1.000
_cell.length_c   1.000
_cell.angle_alpha   90.00
_cell.angle_beta   90.00
_cell.angle_gamma   90.00
#
_symmetry.space_group_name_H-M   'P 1'
#
loop_
_entity.id
_entity.type
_entity.pdbx_description
1 polymer ?
#
loop_
_entity_poly.entity_id
_entity_poly.type
_entity_poly.pdbx_seq_one_letter_code
_entity_poly.pdbx_strand_id
1 'polypeptide(L)'
;MPGKQVEMSDVCYPDSLIGNIPNVYYYAANNPSEATIAKHQSYTNTISYLTPPAENAGLYKGLKQLSELISSYQPLKDSGHGPQIVDSIISTARQCNLDKDVDLPEEGEEISAKE
;
A
#
# COMPACT_ATOMS: atom_id res chain seq x y z
N MET A 1 15.71 8.26 21.04
CA MET A 1 16.75 9.11 21.69
C MET A 1 17.54 8.25 22.67
N PRO A 2 18.79 8.62 23.04
CA PRO A 2 19.53 7.90 24.07
C PRO A 2 18.80 8.02 25.40
N GLY A 3 18.68 6.93 26.15
CA GLY A 3 17.98 6.93 27.43
C GLY A 3 17.41 5.57 27.77
N LYS A 4 16.72 5.51 28.91
CA LYS A 4 15.98 4.31 29.32
C LYS A 4 14.78 4.08 28.43
N GLN A 5 14.30 2.83 28.39
CA GLN A 5 13.13 2.47 27.57
C GLN A 5 11.80 2.85 28.24
N VAL A 6 11.76 2.80 29.58
CA VAL A 6 10.62 3.10 30.45
C VAL A 6 11.18 3.74 31.73
N GLU A 7 10.38 4.55 32.44
CA GLU A 7 10.78 5.26 33.66
C GLU A 7 12.01 6.13 33.46
N MET A 8 11.79 7.32 32.91
CA MET A 8 12.87 8.26 32.67
C MET A 8 13.47 8.73 34.00
N SER A 9 14.75 9.01 33.96
CA SER A 9 15.48 9.72 35.02
C SER A 9 15.92 11.08 34.49
N ASP A 10 16.30 11.99 35.37
CA ASP A 10 16.73 13.36 35.02
C ASP A 10 17.86 13.44 33.96
N VAL A 11 18.65 12.38 33.81
CA VAL A 11 19.70 12.26 32.77
C VAL A 11 19.17 11.83 31.38
N CYS A 12 17.92 11.36 31.31
CA CYS A 12 17.25 10.99 30.06
C CYS A 12 16.69 12.24 29.39
N TYR A 13 16.97 12.38 28.10
CA TYR A 13 16.59 13.55 27.31
C TYR A 13 15.09 13.93 27.39
N PRO A 14 14.12 13.00 27.36
CA PRO A 14 12.71 13.40 27.42
C PRO A 14 12.36 14.16 28.70
N ASP A 15 12.90 13.71 29.83
CA ASP A 15 12.63 14.29 31.14
C ASP A 15 13.39 15.60 31.36
N SER A 16 14.65 15.67 30.92
CA SER A 16 15.46 16.89 30.95
C SER A 16 14.91 18.01 30.06
N LEU A 17 14.26 17.68 28.94
CA LEU A 17 13.75 18.66 27.98
C LEU A 17 12.31 19.13 28.30
N ILE A 18 11.39 18.19 28.55
CA ILE A 18 9.97 18.50 28.76
C ILE A 18 9.69 18.81 30.24
N GLY A 19 10.37 18.09 31.15
CA GLY A 19 10.16 18.19 32.59
C GLY A 19 8.68 18.05 32.98
N ASN A 20 8.22 18.97 33.84
CA ASN A 20 6.88 18.91 34.45
C ASN A 20 5.78 19.62 33.63
N ILE A 21 6.02 19.98 32.38
CA ILE A 21 5.02 20.65 31.54
C ILE A 21 4.00 19.61 31.08
N PRO A 22 2.67 19.90 31.15
CA PRO A 22 1.65 19.00 30.62
C PRO A 22 1.90 18.68 29.15
N ASN A 23 2.08 17.38 28.86
CA ASN A 23 2.47 16.92 27.54
C ASN A 23 1.29 16.21 26.85
N VAL A 24 0.82 16.77 25.73
CA VAL A 24 -0.34 16.23 24.98
C VAL A 24 0.07 16.03 23.53
N TYR A 25 -0.17 14.82 23.01
CA TYR A 25 0.08 14.49 21.61
C TYR A 25 -1.19 14.03 20.92
N TYR A 26 -1.33 14.40 19.66
CA TYR A 26 -2.27 13.77 18.75
C TYR A 26 -1.59 12.57 18.09
N TYR A 27 -2.17 11.38 18.24
CA TYR A 27 -1.68 10.15 17.62
C TYR A 27 -2.75 9.51 16.73
N ALA A 28 -2.32 8.93 15.62
CA ALA A 28 -3.22 8.20 14.74
C ALA A 28 -3.78 6.97 15.48
N ALA A 29 -5.09 6.74 15.38
CA ALA A 29 -5.75 5.61 16.05
C ALA A 29 -5.18 4.24 15.65
N ASN A 30 -4.58 4.13 14.46
CA ASN A 30 -3.98 2.90 13.94
C ASN A 30 -2.53 2.67 14.37
N ASN A 31 -1.91 3.57 15.15
CA ASN A 31 -0.51 3.45 15.57
C ASN A 31 -0.37 3.41 17.11
N PRO A 32 -0.89 2.36 17.77
CA PRO A 32 -0.86 2.24 19.22
C PRO A 32 0.55 1.91 19.76
N SER A 33 1.41 1.26 18.96
CA SER A 33 2.77 0.89 19.38
C SER A 33 3.62 2.11 19.66
N GLU A 34 3.63 3.11 18.77
CA GLU A 34 4.39 4.34 18.97
C GLU A 34 3.75 5.25 20.03
N ALA A 35 2.41 5.30 20.07
CA ALA A 35 1.69 6.02 21.12
C ALA A 35 2.04 5.50 22.52
N THR A 36 2.24 4.19 22.66
CA THR A 36 2.66 3.55 23.92
C THR A 36 4.09 3.94 24.29
N ILE A 37 5.00 4.01 23.31
CA ILE A 37 6.36 4.49 23.54
C ILE A 37 6.36 5.94 24.05
N ALA A 38 5.56 6.83 23.45
CA ALA A 38 5.41 8.21 23.90
C ALA A 38 4.85 8.32 25.34
N LYS A 39 3.91 7.45 25.72
CA LYS A 39 3.40 7.38 27.10
C LYS A 39 4.49 7.02 28.10
N HIS A 40 5.29 6.00 27.81
CA HIS A 40 6.31 5.49 28.74
C HIS A 40 7.60 6.31 28.77
N GLN A 41 7.92 7.03 27.69
CA GLN A 41 9.16 7.80 27.58
C GLN A 41 8.99 9.30 27.82
N SER A 42 7.80 9.88 27.62
CA SER A 42 7.59 11.34 27.76
C SER A 42 6.31 11.72 28.51
N TYR A 43 5.72 10.77 29.26
CA TYR A 43 4.54 10.99 30.11
C TYR A 43 3.38 11.70 29.40
N THR A 44 3.22 11.41 28.11
CA THR A 44 2.29 12.09 27.23
C THR A 44 0.85 11.59 27.40
N ASN A 45 -0.12 12.50 27.44
CA ASN A 45 -1.51 12.16 27.18
C ASN A 45 -1.78 12.11 25.67
N THR A 46 -2.19 10.95 25.16
CA THR A 46 -2.40 10.74 23.72
C THR A 46 -3.87 10.87 23.37
N ILE A 47 -4.23 11.88 22.57
CA ILE A 47 -5.57 12.04 22.00
C ILE A 47 -5.56 11.41 20.61
N SER A 48 -6.42 10.41 20.39
CA SER A 48 -6.49 9.73 19.10
C SER A 48 -7.21 10.59 18.06
N TYR A 49 -6.70 10.57 16.83
CA TYR A 49 -7.41 11.06 15.65
C TYR A 49 -7.61 9.93 14.63
N LEU A 50 -8.66 10.06 13.82
CA LEU A 50 -8.97 9.09 12.78
C LEU A 50 -8.05 9.31 11.58
N THR A 51 -7.50 8.23 11.02
CA THR A 51 -6.80 8.30 9.73
C THR A 51 -7.74 8.82 8.64
N PRO A 52 -7.21 9.44 7.57
CA PRO A 52 -8.02 9.84 6.43
C PRO A 52 -8.93 8.67 5.97
N PRO A 53 -10.19 8.96 5.58
CA PRO A 53 -11.09 7.91 5.11
C PRO A 53 -10.47 7.20 3.92
N ALA A 54 -10.36 5.87 4.01
CA ALA A 54 -9.80 5.07 2.94
C ALA A 54 -10.80 4.99 1.79
N GLU A 55 -10.32 5.25 0.57
CA GLU A 55 -11.06 5.04 -0.66
C GLU A 55 -10.38 3.97 -1.52
N ASN A 56 -11.13 3.35 -2.41
CA ASN A 56 -10.55 2.41 -3.36
C ASN A 56 -9.63 3.17 -4.33
N ALA A 57 -8.40 2.68 -4.52
CA ALA A 57 -7.41 3.33 -5.40
C ALA A 57 -7.90 3.46 -6.86
N GLY A 58 -8.83 2.59 -7.27
CA GLY A 58 -9.35 2.54 -8.63
C GLY A 58 -8.27 2.17 -9.66
N LEU A 59 -8.63 2.27 -10.94
CA LEU A 59 -7.70 2.09 -12.06
C LEU A 59 -7.61 3.39 -12.84
N TYR A 60 -6.40 3.74 -13.28
CA TYR A 60 -6.14 4.97 -14.01
C TYR A 60 -5.28 4.71 -15.25
N LYS A 61 -5.49 5.53 -16.29
CA LYS A 61 -4.72 5.53 -17.54
C LYS A 61 -4.57 4.12 -18.14
N GLY A 62 -3.34 3.62 -18.28
CA GLY A 62 -3.04 2.31 -18.87
C GLY A 62 -3.70 1.15 -18.13
N LEU A 63 -3.82 1.21 -16.80
CA LEU A 63 -4.47 0.15 -16.03
C LEU A 63 -5.97 0.09 -16.28
N LYS A 64 -6.61 1.24 -16.53
CA LYS A 64 -8.03 1.29 -16.90
C LYS A 64 -8.23 0.69 -18.30
N GLN A 65 -7.37 1.05 -19.26
CA GLN A 65 -7.40 0.50 -20.62
C GLN A 65 -7.19 -1.02 -20.59
N LEU A 66 -6.23 -1.50 -19.80
CA LEU A 66 -5.99 -2.93 -19.61
C LEU A 66 -7.23 -3.65 -19.06
N SER A 67 -7.91 -3.07 -18.07
CA SER A 67 -9.15 -3.63 -17.52
C SER A 67 -10.28 -3.69 -18.55
N GLU A 68 -10.37 -2.72 -19.44
CA GLU A 68 -11.34 -2.70 -20.53
C GLU A 68 -11.01 -3.81 -21.57
N LEU A 69 -9.73 -3.97 -21.92
CA LEU A 69 -9.27 -5.06 -22.80
C LEU A 69 -9.58 -6.44 -22.20
N ILE A 70 -9.30 -6.64 -20.91
CA ILE A 70 -9.62 -7.89 -20.20
C ILE A 70 -11.14 -8.14 -20.20
N SER A 71 -11.96 -7.10 -19.97
CA SER A 71 -13.43 -7.23 -20.00
C SER A 71 -13.94 -7.62 -21.40
N SER A 72 -13.26 -7.16 -22.45
CA SER A 72 -13.59 -7.48 -23.84
C SER A 72 -13.13 -8.88 -24.27
N TYR A 73 -12.25 -9.54 -23.51
CA TYR A 73 -11.71 -10.84 -23.87
C TYR A 73 -12.80 -11.91 -24.07
N GLN A 74 -13.76 -12.01 -23.15
CA GLN A 74 -14.82 -13.02 -23.21
C GLN A 74 -15.66 -12.95 -24.50
N PRO A 75 -16.27 -11.81 -24.88
CA PRO A 75 -17.05 -11.74 -26.12
C PRO A 75 -16.21 -11.90 -27.40
N LEU A 76 -14.95 -11.45 -27.39
CA LEU A 76 -14.03 -11.62 -28.53
C LEU A 76 -13.54 -13.06 -28.68
N LYS A 77 -13.40 -13.80 -27.57
CA LYS A 77 -13.11 -15.24 -27.58
C LYS A 77 -14.25 -16.02 -28.23
N ASP A 78 -15.49 -15.71 -27.87
CA ASP A 78 -16.68 -16.35 -28.45
C ASP A 78 -16.83 -16.06 -29.96
N SER A 79 -16.29 -14.93 -30.41
CA SER A 79 -16.28 -14.51 -31.83
C SER A 79 -15.09 -15.05 -32.64
N GLY A 80 -14.19 -15.83 -32.03
CA GLY A 80 -13.02 -16.42 -32.70
C GLY A 80 -11.79 -15.50 -32.81
N HIS A 81 -11.84 -14.29 -32.25
CA HIS A 81 -10.74 -13.31 -32.23
C HIS A 81 -9.89 -13.36 -30.94
N GLY A 82 -10.03 -14.43 -30.16
CA GLY A 82 -9.33 -14.66 -28.89
C GLY A 82 -7.81 -14.42 -28.89
N PRO A 83 -7.01 -14.93 -29.87
CA PRO A 83 -5.56 -14.75 -29.81
C PRO A 83 -5.11 -13.29 -29.98
N GLN A 84 -5.76 -12.54 -30.88
CA GLN A 84 -5.40 -11.14 -31.17
C GLN A 84 -5.60 -10.20 -29.97
N ILE A 85 -6.65 -10.45 -29.18
CA ILE A 85 -6.93 -9.67 -27.98
C ILE A 85 -5.94 -10.01 -26.86
N VAL A 86 -5.45 -11.26 -26.79
CA VAL A 86 -4.45 -11.67 -25.79
C VAL A 86 -3.11 -10.99 -26.05
N ASP A 87 -2.64 -10.93 -27.30
CA ASP A 87 -1.42 -10.19 -27.65
C ASP A 87 -1.53 -8.70 -27.29
N SER A 88 -2.70 -8.12 -27.49
CA SER A 88 -3.00 -6.73 -27.12
C SER A 88 -3.03 -6.53 -25.59
N ILE A 89 -3.54 -7.50 -24.84
CA ILE A 89 -3.51 -7.48 -23.36
C ILE A 89 -2.07 -7.60 -22.86
N ILE A 90 -1.26 -8.52 -23.41
CA ILE A 90 0.14 -8.72 -22.99
C ILE A 90 0.98 -7.49 -23.27
N SER A 91 0.88 -6.90 -24.47
CA SER A 91 1.60 -5.67 -24.81
C SER A 91 1.21 -4.50 -23.89
N THR A 92 -0.08 -4.33 -23.60
CA THR A 92 -0.55 -3.28 -22.68
C THR A 92 -0.14 -3.55 -21.23
N ALA A 93 -0.10 -4.81 -20.80
CA ALA A 93 0.38 -5.21 -19.47
C ALA A 93 1.87 -4.91 -19.29
N ARG A 94 2.71 -5.18 -20.31
CA ARG A 94 4.13 -4.81 -20.33
C ARG A 94 4.32 -3.29 -20.28
N GLN A 95 3.51 -2.52 -20.99
CA GLN A 95 3.53 -1.05 -20.89
C GLN A 95 3.19 -0.56 -19.47
N CYS A 96 2.33 -1.29 -18.75
CA CYS A 96 1.97 -1.00 -17.35
C CYS A 96 2.97 -1.53 -16.32
N ASN A 97 4.09 -2.15 -16.75
CA ASN A 97 5.09 -2.82 -15.91
C ASN A 97 4.55 -4.00 -15.06
N LEU A 98 3.45 -4.63 -15.49
CA LEU A 98 2.89 -5.80 -14.81
C LEU A 98 3.66 -7.10 -15.08
N ASP A 99 4.65 -7.05 -15.97
CA ASP A 99 5.62 -8.11 -16.25
C ASP A 99 6.48 -8.48 -15.03
N LYS A 100 6.56 -7.60 -14.03
CA LYS A 100 7.29 -7.85 -12.77
C LYS A 100 6.45 -8.53 -11.71
N ASP A 101 5.14 -8.40 -11.80
CA ASP A 101 4.18 -8.93 -10.84
C ASP A 101 3.62 -10.28 -11.29
N VAL A 102 3.57 -10.50 -12.61
CA VAL A 102 3.02 -11.70 -13.24
C VAL A 102 3.97 -12.18 -14.33
N ASP A 103 4.25 -13.49 -14.34
CA ASP A 103 5.00 -14.13 -15.43
C ASP A 103 4.17 -14.07 -16.72
N LEU A 104 4.60 -13.26 -17.68
CA LEU A 104 3.98 -13.14 -18.99
C LEU A 104 4.77 -14.00 -20.00
N PRO A 105 4.09 -14.83 -20.83
CA PRO A 105 4.78 -15.59 -21.88
C PRO A 105 5.48 -14.65 -22.87
N GLU A 106 6.58 -15.11 -23.47
CA GLU A 106 7.30 -14.33 -24.48
C GLU A 106 6.43 -14.14 -25.74
N GLU A 107 6.67 -13.05 -26.47
CA GLU A 107 5.96 -12.77 -27.72
C GLU A 107 6.15 -13.93 -28.72
N GLY A 108 5.11 -14.75 -28.90
CA GLY A 108 5.10 -15.87 -29.84
C GLY A 108 5.01 -17.28 -29.23
N GLU A 109 4.93 -17.45 -27.91
CA GLU A 109 4.55 -18.74 -27.33
C GLU A 109 3.03 -18.96 -27.43
N GLU A 110 2.62 -20.01 -28.14
CA GLU A 110 1.23 -20.46 -28.16
C GLU A 110 0.80 -20.78 -26.74
N ILE A 111 -0.13 -19.99 -26.21
CA ILE A 111 -0.82 -20.30 -24.96
C ILE A 111 -1.71 -21.49 -25.25
N SER A 112 -1.16 -22.69 -25.08
CA SER A 112 -1.92 -23.93 -25.10
C SER A 112 -3.04 -23.77 -24.07
N ALA A 113 -4.28 -23.66 -24.54
CA ALA A 113 -5.47 -23.81 -23.73
C ALA A 113 -5.45 -25.22 -23.14
N LYS A 114 -4.81 -25.38 -21.97
CA LYS A 114 -5.07 -26.54 -21.13
C LYS A 114 -6.46 -26.34 -20.56
N GLU A 115 -7.26 -27.38 -20.78
CA GLU A 115 -8.69 -27.55 -20.51
C GLU A 115 -9.20 -26.95 -19.21
#